data_AF-A0A889XL62-F1
#
_entry.id   AF-A0A889XL62-F1
#
_cell.length_a   1.000
_cell.length_b   1.000
_cell.length_c   1.000
_cell.angle_alpha   90.00
_cell.angle_beta   90.00
_cell.angle_gamma   90.00
#
_symmetry.space_group_name_H-M   'P 1'
#
loop_
_entity.id
_entity.type
_entity.pdbx_description
1 polymer ?
#
loop_
_entity_poly.entity_id
_entity_poly.type
_entity_poly.pdbx_seq_one_letter_code
_entity_poly.pdbx_strand_id
1 'polypeptide(L)'
;MSPKQGVLLSLFVSVFLIFIQDSAAMTRQQLKNSGKLMKKTCMPKNDVTEEQVGDIEKGKFIEDRKVMCYVACIYSMTQVVKNNKLSYDAVIKQVDMMFPPEMRSAVKAAAENCKDIGNIIL
;
A
#
# COMPACT_ATOMS: atom_id res chain seq x y z
N MET A 1 -32.94 -21.97 17.14
CA MET A 1 -31.50 -22.23 16.95
C MET A 1 -30.85 -22.28 18.33
N SER A 2 -30.32 -23.43 18.73
CA SER A 2 -29.88 -23.64 20.13
C SER A 2 -28.56 -22.91 20.41
N PRO A 3 -28.33 -22.38 21.63
CA PRO A 3 -27.11 -21.61 21.97
C PRO A 3 -25.81 -22.39 21.74
N LYS A 4 -25.86 -23.74 21.80
CA LYS A 4 -24.72 -24.62 21.51
C LYS A 4 -24.27 -24.61 20.03
N GLN A 5 -25.18 -24.36 19.08
CA GLN A 5 -24.85 -24.28 17.65
C GLN A 5 -24.14 -22.97 17.29
N GLY A 6 -24.48 -21.85 17.94
CA GLY A 6 -23.81 -20.56 17.73
C GLY A 6 -22.37 -20.55 18.25
N VAL A 7 -22.13 -21.19 19.40
CA VAL A 7 -20.78 -21.31 19.99
C VAL A 7 -19.88 -22.21 19.13
N LEU A 8 -20.42 -23.32 18.62
CA LEU A 8 -19.66 -24.24 17.76
C LEU A 8 -19.29 -23.56 16.43
N LEU A 9 -20.24 -22.84 15.81
CA LEU A 9 -19.98 -22.09 14.58
C LEU A 9 -18.93 -20.99 14.78
N SER A 10 -19.00 -20.26 15.90
CA SER A 10 -18.02 -19.24 16.27
C SER A 10 -16.62 -19.84 16.45
N LEU A 11 -16.50 -20.97 17.15
CA LEU A 11 -15.24 -21.69 17.35
C LEU A 11 -14.63 -22.14 16.01
N PHE A 12 -15.43 -22.71 15.11
CA PHE A 12 -14.97 -23.10 13.78
C PHE A 12 -14.47 -21.91 12.96
N VAL A 13 -15.17 -20.77 12.98
CA VAL A 13 -14.73 -19.54 12.29
C VAL A 13 -13.42 -19.01 12.87
N SER A 14 -13.28 -18.97 14.20
CA SER A 14 -12.03 -18.51 14.83
C SER A 14 -10.84 -19.43 14.55
N VAL A 15 -11.04 -20.75 14.50
CA VAL A 15 -10.00 -21.73 14.15
C VAL A 15 -9.61 -21.60 12.68
N PHE A 16 -10.59 -21.40 11.78
CA PHE A 16 -10.32 -21.16 10.35
C PHE A 16 -9.54 -19.86 10.11
N LEU A 17 -9.81 -18.80 10.88
CA LEU A 17 -9.05 -17.54 10.85
C LEU A 17 -7.59 -17.70 11.31
N ILE A 18 -7.33 -18.60 12.27
CA ILE A 18 -5.97 -18.93 12.74
C ILE A 18 -5.18 -19.68 11.65
N PHE A 19 -5.82 -20.58 10.90
CA PHE A 19 -5.18 -21.32 9.80
C PHE A 19 -4.86 -20.47 8.55
N ILE A 20 -5.42 -19.26 8.42
CA ILE A 20 -5.16 -18.36 7.30
C ILE A 20 -3.89 -17.50 7.52
N GLN A 21 -3.20 -17.64 8.66
CA GLN A 21 -2.04 -16.80 9.00
C GLN A 21 -0.77 -17.00 8.15
N ASP A 22 -0.77 -17.89 7.15
CA ASP A 22 0.45 -18.30 6.44
C ASP A 22 0.65 -17.71 5.02
N SER A 23 0.34 -16.42 4.84
CA SER A 23 0.97 -15.64 3.76
C SER A 23 1.10 -14.17 4.15
N ALA A 24 2.17 -13.83 4.87
CA ALA A 24 2.46 -12.48 5.32
C ALA A 24 2.77 -11.46 4.18
N ALA A 25 2.58 -11.84 2.92
CA ALA A 25 2.87 -11.06 1.73
C ALA A 25 1.72 -11.15 0.72
N MET A 26 1.44 -10.08 0.00
CA MET A 26 0.46 -10.14 -1.08
C MET A 26 1.04 -10.84 -2.32
N THR A 27 0.20 -11.57 -3.04
CA THR A 27 0.54 -12.01 -4.40
C THR A 27 0.68 -10.82 -5.34
N ARG A 28 1.39 -11.00 -6.46
CA ARG A 28 1.51 -9.96 -7.51
C ARG A 28 0.16 -9.45 -8.00
N GLN A 29 -0.83 -10.32 -8.11
CA GLN A 29 -2.16 -9.93 -8.56
C GLN A 29 -2.89 -9.08 -7.50
N GLN A 30 -2.79 -9.45 -6.23
CA GLN A 30 -3.36 -8.65 -5.15
C GLN A 30 -2.66 -7.29 -5.05
N LEU A 31 -1.33 -7.24 -5.18
CA LEU A 31 -0.57 -5.98 -5.18
C LEU A 31 -1.02 -5.04 -6.30
N LYS A 32 -1.19 -5.56 -7.53
CA LYS A 32 -1.74 -4.79 -8.66
C LYS A 32 -3.16 -4.29 -8.38
N ASN A 33 -4.01 -5.13 -7.81
CA ASN A 33 -5.39 -4.75 -7.47
C ASN A 33 -5.43 -3.66 -6.39
N SER A 34 -4.58 -3.73 -5.37
CA SER A 34 -4.45 -2.66 -4.38
C SER A 34 -3.96 -1.36 -5.00
N GLY A 35 -3.00 -1.41 -5.94
CA GLY A 35 -2.57 -0.22 -6.70
C GLY A 35 -3.73 0.42 -7.48
N LYS A 36 -4.55 -0.38 -8.16
CA LYS A 36 -5.77 0.12 -8.85
C LYS A 36 -6.76 0.76 -7.89
N LEU A 37 -6.95 0.18 -6.69
CA LEU A 37 -7.81 0.74 -5.66
C LEU A 37 -7.30 2.10 -5.19
N MET A 38 -6.01 2.18 -4.82
CA MET A 38 -5.37 3.44 -4.39
C MET A 38 -5.50 4.53 -5.44
N LYS A 39 -5.24 4.17 -6.71
CA LYS A 39 -5.41 5.08 -7.85
C LYS A 39 -6.85 5.59 -7.96
N LYS A 40 -7.84 4.69 -7.95
CA LYS A 40 -9.28 5.05 -7.99
C LYS A 40 -9.69 5.95 -6.82
N THR A 41 -9.09 5.78 -5.65
CA THR A 41 -9.34 6.61 -4.47
C THR A 41 -8.66 7.98 -4.54
N CYS A 42 -7.41 8.04 -4.98
CA CYS A 42 -6.61 9.26 -4.93
C CYS A 42 -6.79 10.18 -6.14
N MET A 43 -7.14 9.66 -7.32
CA MET A 43 -7.38 10.48 -8.51
C MET A 43 -8.47 11.55 -8.28
N PRO A 44 -9.72 11.20 -7.88
CA PRO A 44 -10.77 12.20 -7.66
C PRO A 44 -10.47 13.12 -6.48
N LYS A 45 -9.73 12.66 -5.46
CA LYS A 45 -9.34 13.49 -4.31
C LYS A 45 -8.39 14.63 -4.68
N ASN A 46 -7.61 14.46 -5.73
CA ASN A 46 -6.60 15.43 -6.15
C ASN A 46 -6.92 16.05 -7.51
N ASP A 47 -8.08 15.75 -8.09
CA ASP A 47 -8.53 16.29 -9.38
C ASP A 47 -7.49 16.08 -10.50
N VAL A 48 -6.99 14.84 -10.61
CA VAL A 48 -6.05 14.40 -11.65
C VAL A 48 -6.68 13.37 -12.59
N THR A 49 -6.24 13.38 -13.84
CA THR A 49 -6.73 12.48 -14.89
C THR A 49 -5.82 11.26 -15.08
N GLU A 50 -6.34 10.26 -15.79
CA GLU A 50 -5.56 9.06 -16.17
C GLU A 50 -4.33 9.42 -17.00
N GLU A 51 -4.43 10.43 -17.87
CA GLU A 51 -3.32 10.93 -18.67
C GLU A 51 -2.17 11.49 -17.81
N GLN A 52 -2.51 12.15 -16.70
CA GLN A 52 -1.52 12.77 -15.83
C GLN A 52 -0.78 11.77 -14.94
N VAL A 53 -1.43 10.66 -14.53
CA VAL A 53 -0.87 9.73 -13.53
C VAL A 53 -0.67 8.30 -14.03
N GLY A 54 -1.20 7.95 -15.20
CA GLY A 54 -1.20 6.59 -15.75
C GLY A 54 0.18 6.05 -16.07
N ASP A 55 1.13 6.92 -16.40
CA ASP A 55 2.50 6.53 -16.76
C ASP A 55 3.50 6.61 -15.58
N ILE A 56 3.04 6.91 -14.36
CA ILE A 56 3.91 6.95 -13.16
C ILE A 56 4.57 5.58 -12.90
N GLU A 57 3.84 4.48 -13.13
CA GLU A 57 4.38 3.11 -12.98
C GLU A 57 5.49 2.79 -14.00
N LYS A 58 5.61 3.59 -15.07
CA LYS A 58 6.67 3.50 -16.09
C LYS A 58 7.83 4.48 -15.81
N GLY A 59 7.80 5.16 -14.66
CA GLY A 59 8.82 6.13 -14.26
C GLY A 59 8.67 7.50 -14.92
N LYS A 60 7.53 7.81 -15.55
CA LYS A 60 7.26 9.16 -16.07
C LYS A 60 6.51 9.97 -15.03
N PHE A 61 7.17 10.98 -14.50
CA PHE A 61 6.60 11.90 -13.52
C PHE A 61 6.37 13.26 -14.16
N ILE A 62 5.15 13.76 -14.06
CA ILE A 62 4.81 15.14 -14.47
C ILE A 62 5.00 16.02 -13.24
N GLU A 63 5.75 17.11 -13.41
CA GLU A 63 6.00 18.09 -12.36
C GLU A 63 4.82 19.06 -12.23
N ASP A 64 3.68 18.54 -11.75
CA ASP A 64 2.47 19.29 -11.47
C ASP A 64 2.04 19.09 -10.01
N ARG A 65 1.57 20.16 -9.36
CA ARG A 65 1.22 20.13 -7.93
C ARG A 65 0.12 19.11 -7.62
N LYS A 66 -0.89 18.96 -8.48
CA LYS A 66 -1.97 17.99 -8.25
C LYS A 66 -1.45 16.56 -8.38
N VAL A 67 -0.54 16.32 -9.33
CA VAL A 67 0.14 15.02 -9.49
C VAL A 67 0.99 14.67 -8.27
N MET A 68 1.74 15.62 -7.72
CA MET A 68 2.50 15.41 -6.48
C MET A 68 1.56 15.10 -5.29
N CYS A 69 0.47 15.85 -5.12
CA CYS A 69 -0.53 15.58 -4.09
C CYS A 69 -1.21 14.20 -4.27
N TYR A 70 -1.39 13.74 -5.50
CA TYR A 70 -1.85 12.37 -5.79
C TYR A 70 -0.89 11.31 -5.26
N VAL A 71 0.42 11.48 -5.45
CA VAL A 71 1.45 10.58 -4.90
C VAL A 71 1.45 10.61 -3.37
N ALA A 72 1.35 11.81 -2.78
CA ALA A 72 1.23 11.97 -1.33
C ALA A 72 -0.02 11.28 -0.76
N CYS A 73 -1.14 11.31 -1.48
CA CYS A 73 -2.35 10.58 -1.12
C CYS A 73 -2.11 9.06 -1.09
N ILE A 74 -1.41 8.50 -2.09
CA ILE A 74 -1.08 7.07 -2.11
C ILE A 74 -0.21 6.70 -0.91
N TYR A 75 0.85 7.48 -0.63
CA TYR A 75 1.69 7.22 0.54
C TYR A 75 0.92 7.30 1.85
N SER A 76 -0.01 8.24 1.97
CA SER A 76 -0.89 8.35 3.13
C SER A 76 -1.80 7.13 3.28
N MET A 77 -2.35 6.59 2.18
CA MET A 77 -3.13 5.35 2.21
C MET A 77 -2.33 4.14 2.70
N THR A 78 -1.03 4.10 2.39
CA THR A 78 -0.13 3.03 2.85
C THR A 78 0.41 3.22 4.27
N GLN A 79 -0.01 4.26 5.00
CA GLN A 79 0.40 4.52 6.39
C GLN A 79 1.92 4.72 6.58
N VAL A 80 2.62 5.09 5.51
CA VAL A 80 4.07 5.37 5.56
C VAL A 80 4.39 6.84 5.89
N VAL A 81 3.37 7.69 5.88
CA VAL A 81 3.45 9.09 6.30
C VAL A 81 3.10 9.20 7.78
N LYS A 82 4.00 9.79 8.58
CA LYS A 82 3.80 10.07 10.01
C LYS A 82 4.21 11.50 10.30
N ASN A 83 3.37 12.27 11.00
CA ASN A 83 3.65 13.67 11.34
C ASN A 83 4.04 14.53 10.11
N ASN A 84 3.32 14.37 9.00
CA ASN A 84 3.61 15.01 7.72
C ASN A 84 5.04 14.77 7.20
N LYS A 85 5.65 13.64 7.56
CA LYS A 85 6.94 13.19 7.03
C LYS A 85 6.86 11.75 6.58
N LEU A 86 7.57 11.44 5.50
CA LEU A 86 7.74 10.05 5.08
C LEU A 86 8.65 9.34 6.11
N SER A 87 8.17 8.24 6.68
CA SER A 87 8.93 7.46 7.65
C SER A 87 9.59 6.28 6.95
N TYR A 88 10.92 6.30 6.86
CA TYR A 88 11.71 5.21 6.26
C TYR A 88 11.37 3.85 6.91
N ASP A 89 11.34 3.78 8.25
CA ASP A 89 10.97 2.54 8.96
C ASP A 89 9.56 2.06 8.62
N ALA A 90 8.60 2.97 8.43
CA ALA A 90 7.25 2.61 8.02
C ALA A 90 7.22 2.12 6.57
N VAL A 91 7.99 2.74 5.67
CA VAL A 91 8.16 2.27 4.29
C VAL A 91 8.71 0.85 4.27
N ILE A 92 9.79 0.57 4.99
CA ILE A 92 10.40 -0.78 5.02
C ILE A 92 9.42 -1.83 5.53
N LYS A 93 8.69 -1.53 6.61
CA LYS A 93 7.64 -2.43 7.15
C LYS A 93 6.52 -2.65 6.15
N GLN A 94 6.06 -1.59 5.49
CA GLN A 94 4.99 -1.70 4.50
C GLN A 94 5.43 -2.52 3.28
N VAL A 95 6.70 -2.41 2.87
CA VAL A 95 7.28 -3.23 1.80
C VAL A 95 7.24 -4.71 2.19
N ASP A 96 7.61 -5.04 3.43
CA ASP A 96 7.54 -6.42 3.92
C ASP A 96 6.12 -6.98 3.94
N MET A 97 5.13 -6.17 4.29
CA MET A 97 3.72 -6.59 4.33
C MET A 97 3.09 -6.72 2.94
N MET A 98 3.41 -5.80 2.03
CA MET A 98 2.71 -5.71 0.75
C MET A 98 3.39 -6.47 -0.38
N PHE A 99 4.72 -6.47 -0.45
CA PHE A 99 5.42 -6.99 -1.63
C PHE A 99 5.74 -8.47 -1.48
N PRO A 100 5.63 -9.23 -2.59
CA PRO A 100 6.06 -10.62 -2.60
C PRO A 100 7.60 -10.71 -2.43
N PRO A 101 8.12 -11.78 -1.83
CA PRO A 101 9.52 -11.86 -1.37
C PRO A 101 10.56 -11.49 -2.44
N GLU A 102 10.34 -11.92 -3.68
CA GLU A 102 11.27 -11.69 -4.80
C GLU A 102 11.35 -10.22 -5.25
N MET A 103 10.42 -9.37 -4.85
CA MET A 103 10.42 -7.93 -5.16
C MET A 103 10.96 -7.07 -4.01
N ARG A 104 10.91 -7.57 -2.76
CA ARG A 104 11.21 -6.77 -1.56
C ARG A 104 12.61 -6.16 -1.59
N SER A 105 13.63 -6.94 -1.98
CA SER A 105 15.03 -6.48 -1.99
C SER A 105 15.20 -5.23 -2.87
N ALA A 106 14.70 -5.28 -4.10
CA ALA A 106 14.79 -4.17 -5.04
C ALA A 106 14.04 -2.92 -4.53
N VAL A 107 12.84 -3.11 -3.96
CA VAL A 107 12.03 -1.99 -3.44
C VAL A 107 12.66 -1.37 -2.19
N LYS A 108 13.22 -2.18 -1.29
CA LYS A 108 13.95 -1.68 -0.11
C LYS A 108 15.22 -0.93 -0.51
N ALA A 109 15.95 -1.42 -1.51
CA ALA A 109 17.13 -0.72 -2.03
C ALA A 109 16.76 0.65 -2.63
N ALA A 110 15.63 0.74 -3.36
CA ALA A 110 15.12 2.02 -3.84
C ALA A 110 14.74 2.96 -2.69
N ALA A 111 14.07 2.44 -1.64
CA ALA A 111 13.73 3.23 -0.46
C ALA A 111 14.97 3.75 0.28
N GLU A 112 16.03 2.95 0.37
CA GLU A 112 17.32 3.34 0.97
C GLU A 112 17.96 4.51 0.22
N ASN A 113 18.00 4.45 -1.11
CA ASN A 113 18.57 5.51 -1.94
C ASN A 113 17.78 6.83 -1.88
N CYS A 114 16.50 6.77 -1.48
CA CYS A 114 15.61 7.93 -1.44
C CYS A 114 15.32 8.44 -0.02
N LYS A 115 15.88 7.81 1.02
CA LYS A 115 15.49 8.08 2.42
C LYS A 115 15.74 9.53 2.86
N ASP A 116 16.78 10.17 2.32
CA ASP A 116 17.17 11.54 2.68
C ASP A 116 16.44 12.61 1.86
N ILE A 117 15.72 12.22 0.81
CA ILE A 117 14.97 13.11 -0.10
C ILE A 117 13.50 13.26 0.34
N GLY A 118 12.99 12.34 1.20
CA GLY A 118 11.58 12.20 1.54
C GLY A 118 10.89 13.42 2.20
N ASN A 119 11.62 14.49 2.51
CA ASN A 119 11.08 15.75 3.01
C ASN A 119 10.42 16.62 1.93
N ILE A 120 10.51 16.26 0.64
CA ILE A 120 10.01 17.06 -0.49
C ILE A 120 8.58 16.66 -0.92
N ILE A 121 8.07 15.52 -0.43
CA ILE A 121 6.84 14.88 -0.96
C ILE A 121 5.54 15.38 -0.29
N LEU A 122 5.63 16.09 0.85
CA LEU A 122 4.48 16.48 1.68
C LEU A 122 4.37 18.00 1.90
#